data_AF-A0A2K1E389-F1
#
_entry.id   AF-A0A2K1E389-F1
#
_cell.length_a   1.000
_cell.length_b   1.000
_cell.length_c   1.000
_cell.angle_alpha   90.00
_cell.angle_beta   90.00
_cell.angle_gamma   90.00
#
_symmetry.space_group_name_H-M   'P 1'
#
loop_
_entity.id
_entity.type
_entity.pdbx_description
1 polymer ?
#
loop_
_entity_poly.entity_id
_entity_poly.type
_entity_poly.pdbx_seq_one_letter_code
_entity_poly.pdbx_strand_id
1 'polypeptide(L)' 'MFAIIGIGSFIGVKLDDKFPNEHNLYAIILSLSSVILAIVFVIRRIIANSKDDN' A
#
# COMPACT_ATOMS: atom_id res chain seq x y z
N MET A 1 7.13 14.80 1.28
CA MET A 1 7.21 13.99 0.04
C MET A 1 8.51 13.21 -0.04
N PHE A 2 9.69 13.86 -0.07
CA PHE A 2 10.98 13.16 -0.16
C PHE A 2 11.22 12.09 0.92
N ALA A 3 10.88 12.37 2.18
CA ALA A 3 11.06 11.41 3.27
C ALA A 3 10.20 10.15 3.10
N ILE A 4 8.95 10.30 2.64
CA ILE A 4 8.01 9.19 2.45
C ILE A 4 8.44 8.32 1.28
N ILE A 5 8.90 8.95 0.18
CA ILE A 5 9.43 8.24 -1.00
C ILE A 5 10.73 7.52 -0.63
N GLY A 6 11.67 8.17 0.05
CA GLY A 6 12.93 7.55 0.46
C GLY A 6 12.73 6.35 1.39
N ILE A 7 11.85 6.46 2.37
CA ILE A 7 11.51 5.36 3.28
C ILE A 7 10.79 4.24 2.53
N GLY A 8 9.82 4.57 1.67
CA GLY A 8 9.06 3.61 0.88
C GLY A 8 9.95 2.83 -0.11
N SER A 9 10.84 3.52 -0.82
CA SER A 9 11.81 2.91 -1.73
C SER A 9 12.84 2.05 -1.00
N PHE A 10 13.34 2.48 0.16
CA PHE A 10 14.30 1.69 0.94
C PHE A 10 13.68 0.40 1.49
N ILE A 11 12.45 0.48 2.02
CA ILE A 11 11.72 -0.70 2.48
C ILE A 11 11.38 -1.61 1.31
N GLY A 12 10.97 -1.04 0.17
CA GLY A 12 10.67 -1.77 -1.06
C GLY A 12 11.86 -2.57 -1.57
N VAL A 13 13.02 -1.94 -1.73
CA VAL A 13 14.26 -2.60 -2.20
C VAL A 13 14.72 -3.68 -1.22
N LYS A 14 14.65 -3.42 0.09
CA LYS A 14 15.05 -4.41 1.11
C LYS A 14 14.08 -5.59 1.19
N LEU A 15 12.81 -5.38 0.87
CA LEU A 15 11.82 -6.44 0.77
C LEU A 15 12.03 -7.26 -0.52
N ASP A 16 12.37 -6.58 -1.61
CA ASP A 16 12.71 -7.20 -2.91
C ASP A 16 13.96 -8.08 -2.82
N ASP A 17 15.02 -7.62 -2.14
CA ASP A 17 16.25 -8.39 -1.89
C ASP A 17 16.04 -9.60 -0.96
N LYS A 18 15.13 -9.50 0.02
CA LYS A 18 14.89 -10.55 1.02
C LYS A 18 13.97 -11.67 0.51
N PHE A 19 13.20 -11.38 -0.54
CA PHE A 19 12.41 -12.36 -1.29
C PHE A 19 13.02 -12.52 -2.68
N PRO A 20 14.18 -13.19 -2.82
CA PRO A 20 14.82 -13.41 -4.12
C PRO A 20 13.87 -14.24 -5.00
N ASN A 21 13.09 -13.53 -5.84
CA ASN A 21 12.36 -13.86 -7.07
C ASN A 21 11.93 -15.32 -7.42
N GLU A 22 11.90 -16.27 -6.50
CA GLU A 22 11.48 -17.66 -6.79
C GLU A 22 9.96 -17.83 -6.76
N HIS A 23 9.23 -16.95 -6.06
CA HIS A 23 7.76 -16.97 -6.00
C HIS A 23 7.16 -15.58 -6.19
N ASN A 24 7.02 -15.17 -7.47
CA ASN A 24 6.31 -13.98 -7.95
C ASN A 24 4.91 -13.76 -7.32
N LEU A 25 4.29 -14.81 -6.77
CA LEU A 25 2.99 -14.74 -6.08
C LEU A 25 2.99 -13.76 -4.91
N TYR A 26 4.07 -13.66 -4.13
CA TYR A 26 4.07 -12.80 -2.93
C TYR A 26 4.01 -11.32 -3.29
N ALA A 27 4.81 -10.89 -4.29
CA ALA A 27 4.79 -9.53 -4.80
C ALA A 27 3.42 -9.17 -5.41
N ILE A 28 2.82 -10.10 -6.16
CA ILE A 28 1.49 -9.94 -6.74
C ILE A 28 0.44 -9.80 -5.65
N ILE A 29 0.41 -10.69 -4.65
CA ILE A 29 -0.54 -10.64 -3.54
C ILE A 29 -0.36 -9.36 -2.71
N LEU A 30 0.88 -8.93 -2.48
CA LEU A 30 1.19 -7.72 -1.73
C LEU A 30 0.73 -6.47 -2.48
N SER A 31 0.97 -6.39 -3.79
CA SER A 31 0.48 -5.30 -4.65
C SER A 31 -1.05 -5.27 -4.69
N LEU A 32 -1.70 -6.43 -4.84
CA LEU A 32 -3.15 -6.53 -4.92
C LEU A 32 -3.81 -6.14 -3.59
N SER A 33 -3.23 -6.58 -2.47
CA SER A 33 -3.68 -6.20 -1.13
C SER A 33 -3.49 -4.70 -0.88
N SER A 34 -2.39 -4.11 -1.35
CA SER A 34 -2.17 -2.66 -1.26
C SER A 34 -3.25 -1.87 -2.01
N VAL A 35 -3.66 -2.33 -3.19
CA VAL A 35 -4.74 -1.70 -3.97
C VAL A 35 -6.08 -1.81 -3.24
N ILE A 36 -6.41 -2.99 -2.70
CA ILE A 36 -7.65 -3.20 -1.93
C ILE A 36 -7.68 -2.28 -0.71
N LEU A 37 -6.58 -2.19 0.05
CA LEU A 37 -6.47 -1.33 1.22
C LEU A 37 -6.64 0.16 0.86
N ALA A 38 -6.07 0.60 -0.25
CA ALA A 38 -6.24 1.98 -0.73
C ALA A 38 -7.71 2.29 -1.05
N ILE A 39 -8.41 1.39 -1.75
CA ILE A 39 -9.84 1.54 -2.07
C ILE A 39 -10.68 1.61 -0.78
N VAL A 40 -10.46 0.69 0.16
CA VAL A 40 -11.19 0.68 1.44
C VAL A 40 -10.94 1.96 2.23
N PHE A 41 -9.70 2.45 2.26
CA PHE A 41 -9.36 3.70 2.94
C PHE A 41 -10.08 4.90 2.32
N VAL A 42 -10.11 5.00 1.00
CA VAL A 42 -10.85 6.07 0.28
C VAL A 42 -12.33 6.00 0.58
N ILE A 43 -12.96 4.81 0.51
CA ILE A 43 -14.39 4.64 0.82
C ILE A 43 -14.68 5.06 2.26
N ARG A 44 -13.90 4.58 3.23
CA ARG A 44 -14.06 4.96 4.64
C ARG A 44 -13.92 6.46 4.85
N ARG A 45 -12.97 7.10 4.17
CA ARG A 45 -12.76 8.54 4.25
C ARG A 45 -13.93 9.33 3.66
N ILE A 46 -14.49 8.88 2.55
CA ILE A 46 -15.68 9.49 1.94
C ILE A 46 -16.88 9.36 2.88
N ILE A 47 -17.13 8.17 3.45
CA ILE A 47 -18.24 7.94 4.38
C ILE A 47 -18.08 8.80 5.65
N ALA A 48 -16.88 8.89 6.21
CA ALA A 48 -16.61 9.71 7.39
C ALA A 48 -16.85 11.20 7.10
N ASN A 49 -16.33 11.72 5.98
CA ASN A 49 -16.57 13.10 5.57
C ASN A 49 -18.06 13.38 5.28
N SER A 50 -18.79 12.39 4.74
CA SER A 50 -20.24 12.51 4.50
C SER A 50 -21.08 12.47 5.78
N LYS A 51 -20.51 12.02 6.92
CA LYS A 51 -21.22 11.90 8.20
C LYS A 51 -21.16 13.18 9.03
N ASP A 52 -20.16 14.03 8.81
CA ASP A 52 -19.99 15.32 9.51
C ASP A 52 -20.92 16.44 8.99
N ASP A 53 -21.63 16.22 7.87
CA ASP A 53 -22.59 17.17 7.28
C ASP A 53 -24.04 17.00 7.80
N ASN A 54 -24.28 16.29 8.91
CA ASN A 54 -25.60 16.21 9.57
C ASN A 54 -25.55 16.50 11.08
#